data_AF-A0A317HYF3-F1
#
_entry.id   AF-A0A317HYF3-F1
#
_cell.length_a   1.000
_cell.length_b   1.000
_cell.length_c   1.000
_cell.angle_alpha   90.00
_cell.angle_beta   90.00
_cell.angle_gamma   90.00
#
_symmetry.space_group_name_H-M   'P 1'
#
loop_
_entity.id
_entity.type
_entity.pdbx_description
1 polymer ?
#
loop_
_entity_poly.entity_id
_entity_poly.type
_entity_poly.pdbx_seq_one_letter_code
_entity_poly.pdbx_strand_id
1 'polypeptide(L)'
;IRYLPSTIENASGPHISDPRTGEIIESDIQYYHNVMNLQRDWYFLQVGPLDPRAKKLPLSDDLMGRLVEYVVAHEVGHTLGFQHNMKASAEYPVEKIRDPEWLKTMSHTPTLMDYSRFNYVAQPEDNIPVEDLIPKIGPYDKWATMWGYKPIPGARTPDEEKKTLDEWAREQDAKPYLRFSTADARGSDPGENTEAVGDADAISSTANGIKNLKRVSDMLLPATSHPGEPYDDLEELYGRMLGQWATELNHVSAIVGGLNSQQKHAGQDGVRFTIVPRERQAAAVRFLNDNAFSTPTWALKAEILRRIEPTGAVARVNLAQERVLNSLLNNSRFDRLVEQEAIDGAAAYRASDFLADVRKGIWREIEGGPVKIDVYRRNLQNSYLDLLSTKLNGRPAVADDYRALIRAELRDLSTDIGAALPRATDRETRAHLMDARDQIAKALDPKFAMPAPTTPANPFGLDDEFRFSSNSFEDFDPSQCWPDYSVRIRPKN
;
A
#
# COMPACT_ATOMS: atom_id res chain seq x y z
N ILE A 1 -8.41 0.09 29.63
CA ILE A 1 -7.47 -0.78 28.88
C ILE A 1 -7.66 -2.21 29.38
N ARG A 2 -7.99 -3.15 28.48
CA ARG A 2 -8.27 -4.55 28.79
C ARG A 2 -7.41 -5.43 27.89
N TYR A 3 -6.64 -6.31 28.49
CA TYR A 3 -5.91 -7.36 27.78
C TYR A 3 -6.87 -8.51 27.46
N LEU A 4 -6.85 -8.97 26.21
CA LEU A 4 -7.70 -10.04 25.70
C LEU A 4 -6.81 -11.18 25.16
N PRO A 5 -6.91 -12.41 25.70
CA PRO A 5 -6.16 -13.56 25.21
C PRO A 5 -6.77 -14.05 23.88
N SER A 6 -6.51 -13.30 22.80
CA SER A 6 -7.07 -13.49 21.46
C SER A 6 -5.96 -13.65 20.42
N THR A 7 -6.22 -14.47 19.40
CA THR A 7 -5.33 -14.70 18.26
C THR A 7 -5.39 -13.59 17.21
N ILE A 8 -6.29 -12.62 17.35
CA ILE A 8 -6.37 -11.46 16.47
C ILE A 8 -5.09 -10.62 16.59
N GLU A 9 -4.49 -10.30 15.45
CA GLU A 9 -3.35 -9.39 15.33
C GLU A 9 -3.83 -7.93 15.21
N ASN A 10 -4.45 -7.38 16.27
CA ASN A 10 -4.93 -6.00 16.24
C ASN A 10 -5.10 -5.39 17.64
N ALA A 11 -5.49 -4.14 17.72
CA ALA A 11 -6.07 -3.52 18.91
C ALA A 11 -7.32 -2.72 18.52
N SER A 12 -8.09 -2.25 19.50
CA SER A 12 -9.27 -1.43 19.24
C SER A 12 -9.57 -0.49 20.40
N GLY A 13 -9.80 0.79 20.11
CA GLY A 13 -10.15 1.84 21.07
C GLY A 13 -11.53 2.45 20.78
N PRO A 14 -12.63 1.68 20.83
CA PRO A 14 -13.97 2.23 20.65
C PRO A 14 -14.32 3.22 21.76
N HIS A 15 -15.19 4.16 21.43
CA HIS A 15 -15.79 5.07 22.40
C HIS A 15 -17.31 5.15 22.17
N ILE A 16 -18.05 5.48 23.23
CA ILE A 16 -19.46 5.80 23.18
C ILE A 16 -19.61 7.28 23.49
N SER A 17 -20.22 8.03 22.57
CA SER A 17 -20.47 9.46 22.74
C SER A 17 -21.97 9.77 22.83
N ASP A 18 -22.34 10.78 23.61
CA ASP A 18 -23.69 11.35 23.57
C ASP A 18 -23.89 12.05 22.20
N PRO A 19 -24.86 11.62 21.38
CA PRO A 19 -25.05 12.19 20.04
C PRO A 19 -25.51 13.65 20.06
N ARG A 20 -25.91 14.20 21.21
CA ARG A 20 -26.39 15.59 21.35
C ARG A 20 -25.27 16.56 21.69
N THR A 21 -24.29 16.12 22.48
CA THR A 21 -23.22 16.98 23.01
C THR A 21 -21.85 16.61 22.46
N GLY A 22 -21.68 15.40 21.91
CA GLY A 22 -20.38 14.85 21.54
C GLY A 22 -19.54 14.38 22.73
N GLU A 23 -20.07 14.46 23.96
CA GLU A 23 -19.36 14.02 25.16
C GLU A 23 -19.06 12.52 25.11
N ILE A 24 -17.80 12.15 25.30
CA ILE A 24 -17.37 10.75 25.44
C ILE A 24 -17.80 10.25 26.81
N ILE A 25 -18.74 9.31 26.85
CA ILE A 25 -19.33 8.75 28.07
C ILE A 25 -18.46 7.60 28.60
N GLU A 26 -17.95 6.79 27.68
CA GLU A 26 -17.20 5.57 27.97
C GLU A 26 -16.18 5.30 26.85
N SER A 27 -15.04 4.72 27.20
CA SER A 27 -14.17 4.07 26.23
C SER A 27 -13.48 2.84 26.81
N ASP A 28 -13.33 1.82 25.95
CA ASP A 28 -12.70 0.54 26.28
C ASP A 28 -11.60 0.21 25.28
N ILE A 29 -10.34 0.48 25.63
CA ILE A 29 -9.20 0.01 24.83
C ILE A 29 -9.04 -1.49 25.01
N GLN A 30 -9.22 -2.23 23.93
CA GLN A 30 -9.07 -3.67 23.80
C GLN A 30 -7.73 -4.00 23.16
N TYR A 31 -6.90 -4.73 23.89
CA TYR A 31 -5.58 -5.16 23.44
C TYR A 31 -5.59 -6.68 23.24
N TYR A 32 -5.54 -7.15 22.00
CA TYR A 32 -5.49 -8.58 21.69
C TYR A 32 -4.05 -9.11 21.83
N HIS A 33 -3.87 -10.28 22.44
CA HIS A 33 -2.55 -10.88 22.69
C HIS A 33 -1.63 -10.89 21.44
N ASN A 34 -2.18 -11.28 20.29
CA ASN A 34 -1.40 -11.45 19.07
C ASN A 34 -1.01 -10.14 18.36
N VAL A 35 -1.42 -8.97 18.84
CA VAL A 35 -0.84 -7.70 18.36
C VAL A 35 0.66 -7.65 18.60
N MET A 36 1.19 -8.37 19.60
CA MET A 36 2.63 -8.51 19.83
C MET A 36 3.34 -9.21 18.66
N ASN A 37 2.68 -10.18 18.02
CA ASN A 37 3.23 -10.88 16.86
C ASN A 37 3.31 -9.93 15.65
N LEU A 38 2.26 -9.13 15.47
CA LEU A 38 2.24 -8.09 14.44
C LEU A 38 3.33 -7.02 14.66
N GLN A 39 3.47 -6.54 15.90
CA GLN A 39 4.51 -5.58 16.26
C GLN A 39 5.92 -6.15 16.11
N ARG A 40 6.14 -7.42 16.52
CA ARG A 40 7.40 -8.15 16.29
C ARG A 40 7.77 -8.12 14.81
N ASP A 41 6.82 -8.48 13.95
CA ASP A 41 7.07 -8.64 12.53
C ASP A 41 7.24 -7.31 11.81
N TRP A 42 6.39 -6.32 12.09
CA TRP A 42 6.56 -4.98 11.56
C TRP A 42 7.91 -4.38 11.98
N TYR A 43 8.28 -4.45 13.26
CA TYR A 43 9.54 -3.87 13.72
C TYR A 43 10.74 -4.57 13.08
N PHE A 44 10.74 -5.91 13.03
CA PHE A 44 11.80 -6.69 12.40
C PHE A 44 11.96 -6.34 10.91
N LEU A 45 10.86 -6.25 10.16
CA LEU A 45 10.87 -6.02 8.72
C LEU A 45 11.14 -4.55 8.34
N GLN A 46 10.67 -3.60 9.14
CA GLN A 46 10.73 -2.18 8.78
C GLN A 46 12.02 -1.54 9.28
N VAL A 47 12.48 -1.87 10.48
CA VAL A 47 13.63 -1.19 11.11
C VAL A 47 14.62 -2.13 11.80
N GLY A 48 14.41 -3.44 11.75
CA GLY A 48 15.29 -4.44 12.35
C GLY A 48 16.77 -4.31 11.99
N PRO A 49 17.15 -3.99 10.73
CA PRO A 49 18.55 -3.76 10.37
C PRO A 49 19.24 -2.59 11.11
N LEU A 50 18.47 -1.66 11.67
CA LEU A 50 18.96 -0.49 12.40
C LEU A 50 19.07 -0.73 13.91
N ASP A 51 18.44 -1.78 14.44
CA ASP A 51 18.44 -2.10 15.87
C ASP A 51 19.10 -3.46 16.15
N PRO A 52 20.28 -3.50 16.82
CA PRO A 52 20.93 -4.75 17.19
C PRO A 52 20.05 -5.73 17.99
N ARG A 53 19.05 -5.24 18.73
CA ARG A 53 18.12 -6.08 19.51
C ARG A 53 17.21 -6.91 18.62
N ALA A 54 16.94 -6.47 17.39
CA ALA A 54 16.10 -7.19 16.43
C ALA A 54 16.84 -8.30 15.66
N LYS A 55 18.14 -8.49 15.89
CA LYS A 55 18.94 -9.53 15.22
C LYS A 55 18.64 -10.96 15.69
N LYS A 56 17.84 -11.11 16.74
CA LYS A 56 17.46 -12.40 17.32
C LYS A 56 16.03 -12.32 17.84
N LEU A 57 15.27 -13.40 17.65
CA LEU A 57 13.97 -13.57 18.28
C LEU A 57 14.06 -14.48 19.52
N PRO A 58 13.12 -14.35 20.49
CA PRO A 58 12.13 -13.28 20.59
C PRO A 58 12.79 -11.91 20.86
N LEU A 59 12.08 -10.82 20.52
CA LEU A 59 12.50 -9.47 20.90
C LEU A 59 12.51 -9.35 22.44
N SER A 60 13.37 -8.49 22.97
CA SER A 60 13.44 -8.27 24.42
C SER A 60 12.15 -7.63 24.97
N ASP A 61 11.83 -7.91 26.23
CA ASP A 61 10.64 -7.38 26.90
C ASP A 61 10.63 -5.83 26.92
N ASP A 62 11.81 -5.19 27.05
CA ASP A 62 11.91 -3.73 27.00
C ASP A 62 11.51 -3.18 25.63
N LEU A 63 11.97 -3.81 24.55
CA LEU A 63 11.66 -3.40 23.20
C LEU A 63 10.19 -3.66 22.90
N MET A 64 9.69 -4.88 23.18
CA MET A 64 8.28 -5.22 22.95
C MET A 64 7.35 -4.29 23.75
N GLY A 65 7.70 -3.97 25.00
CA GLY A 65 6.96 -3.00 25.81
C GLY A 65 6.83 -1.63 25.14
N ARG A 66 7.88 -1.14 24.47
CA ARG A 66 7.84 0.11 23.69
C ARG A 66 6.97 0.02 22.44
N LEU A 67 6.95 -1.12 21.75
CA LEU A 67 6.08 -1.32 20.58
C LEU A 67 4.61 -1.38 20.99
N VAL A 68 4.32 -2.02 22.12
CA VAL A 68 2.98 -2.08 22.71
C VAL A 68 2.53 -0.70 23.19
N GLU A 69 3.42 0.08 23.80
CA GLU A 69 3.12 1.46 24.20
C GLU A 69 2.69 2.33 23.00
N TYR A 70 3.34 2.18 21.85
CA TYR A 70 2.93 2.84 20.60
C TYR A 70 1.49 2.49 20.20
N VAL A 71 1.14 1.20 20.15
CA VAL A 71 -0.21 0.76 19.79
C VAL A 71 -1.24 1.27 20.80
N VAL A 72 -0.94 1.16 22.09
CA VAL A 72 -1.86 1.65 23.13
C VAL A 72 -2.06 3.16 23.02
N ALA A 73 -1.02 3.93 22.71
CA ALA A 73 -1.14 5.37 22.50
C ALA A 73 -2.00 5.71 21.26
N HIS A 74 -1.89 4.93 20.18
CA HIS A 74 -2.79 5.04 19.02
C HIS A 74 -4.25 4.81 19.42
N GLU A 75 -4.54 3.73 20.15
CA GLU A 75 -5.90 3.46 20.60
C GLU A 75 -6.44 4.53 21.57
N VAL A 76 -5.59 5.08 22.45
CA VAL A 76 -5.95 6.25 23.27
C VAL A 76 -6.39 7.43 22.39
N GLY A 77 -5.73 7.66 21.26
CA GLY A 77 -6.15 8.67 20.29
C GLY A 77 -7.59 8.44 19.78
N HIS A 78 -7.96 7.20 19.45
CA HIS A 78 -9.36 6.87 19.10
C HIS A 78 -10.34 7.08 20.26
N THR A 79 -9.93 6.83 21.50
CA THR A 79 -10.76 7.11 22.69
C THR A 79 -11.02 8.60 22.87
N LEU A 80 -10.13 9.45 22.36
CA LEU A 80 -10.26 10.91 22.32
C LEU A 80 -11.00 11.40 21.06
N GLY A 81 -11.62 10.49 20.31
CA GLY A 81 -12.39 10.84 19.12
C GLY A 81 -11.56 11.16 17.87
N PHE A 82 -10.24 10.90 17.88
CA PHE A 82 -9.42 11.09 16.70
C PHE A 82 -9.65 9.99 15.67
N GLN A 83 -9.83 10.40 14.42
CA GLN A 83 -9.88 9.52 13.26
C GLN A 83 -8.47 9.26 12.74
N HIS A 84 -8.31 8.20 11.94
CA HIS A 84 -7.07 8.01 11.22
C HIS A 84 -6.80 9.19 10.29
N ASN A 85 -5.53 9.61 10.21
CA ASN A 85 -5.10 10.66 9.30
C ASN A 85 -3.88 10.18 8.52
N MET A 86 -4.13 9.64 7.33
CA MET A 86 -3.08 9.19 6.42
C MET A 86 -2.47 10.36 5.62
N LYS A 87 -3.15 11.52 5.56
CA LYS A 87 -2.72 12.66 4.74
C LYS A 87 -1.53 13.40 5.32
N ALA A 88 -1.44 13.48 6.64
CA ALA A 88 -0.48 14.37 7.29
C ALA A 88 0.97 13.94 7.01
N SER A 89 1.29 12.64 7.00
CA SER A 89 2.66 12.16 6.74
C SER A 89 3.15 12.46 5.32
N ALA A 90 2.25 12.51 4.34
CA ALA A 90 2.55 12.89 2.95
C ALA A 90 3.03 14.33 2.77
N GLU A 91 2.99 15.13 3.83
CA GLU A 91 3.40 16.53 3.84
C GLU A 91 4.79 16.73 4.47
N TYR A 92 5.43 15.67 4.97
CA TYR A 92 6.82 15.67 5.45
C TYR A 92 7.80 15.34 4.32
N PRO A 93 8.80 16.20 4.03
CA PRO A 93 9.85 15.86 3.07
C PRO A 93 10.64 14.62 3.50
N VAL A 94 10.95 13.74 2.54
CA VAL A 94 11.62 12.45 2.80
C VAL A 94 13.00 12.63 3.45
N GLU A 95 13.70 13.72 3.15
CA GLU A 95 15.00 14.01 3.75
C GLU A 95 14.88 14.34 5.25
N LYS A 96 13.74 14.92 5.66
CA LYS A 96 13.51 15.30 7.06
C LYS A 96 13.20 14.11 7.95
N ILE A 97 12.48 13.12 7.44
CA ILE A 97 12.23 11.89 8.19
C ILE A 97 13.48 11.00 8.33
N ARG A 98 14.60 11.39 7.72
CA ARG A 98 15.91 10.76 7.87
C ARG A 98 16.90 11.59 8.71
N ASP A 99 16.48 12.75 9.20
CA ASP A 99 17.31 13.69 9.96
C ASP A 99 17.11 13.47 11.49
N PRO A 100 18.13 13.01 12.23
CA PRO A 100 18.00 12.76 13.66
C PRO A 100 17.55 13.96 14.48
N GLU A 101 17.93 15.19 14.11
CA GLU A 101 17.51 16.39 14.87
C GLU A 101 16.05 16.74 14.60
N TRP A 102 15.58 16.49 13.38
CA TRP A 102 14.16 16.63 13.05
C TRP A 102 13.31 15.64 13.84
N LEU A 103 13.68 14.35 13.83
CA LEU A 103 12.89 13.29 14.45
C LEU A 103 12.66 13.48 15.96
N LYS A 104 13.62 14.06 16.68
CA LYS A 104 13.50 14.38 18.11
C LYS A 104 12.30 15.26 18.45
N THR A 105 11.89 16.13 17.53
CA THR A 105 10.83 17.14 17.79
C THR A 105 9.59 16.93 16.93
N MET A 106 9.78 16.46 15.70
CA MET A 106 8.73 16.37 14.70
C MET A 106 8.26 14.93 14.45
N SER A 107 8.98 13.91 14.95
CA SER A 107 8.78 12.49 14.58
C SER A 107 8.96 12.28 13.06
N HIS A 108 8.86 11.04 12.57
CA HIS A 108 8.78 10.76 11.12
C HIS A 108 7.36 10.87 10.57
N THR A 109 6.36 10.93 11.46
CA THR A 109 4.96 11.21 11.11
C THR A 109 4.37 12.29 12.02
N PRO A 110 3.51 13.20 11.52
CA PRO A 110 2.90 14.24 12.33
C PRO A 110 1.89 13.75 13.37
N THR A 111 1.35 12.54 13.20
CA THR A 111 0.27 11.99 14.02
C THR A 111 0.45 10.50 14.27
N LEU A 112 0.17 10.07 15.49
CA LEU A 112 0.05 8.65 15.81
C LEU A 112 -1.15 8.00 15.14
N MET A 113 -2.16 8.77 14.71
CA MET A 113 -3.35 8.26 14.03
C MET A 113 -3.08 7.89 12.57
N ASP A 114 -1.86 8.12 12.09
CA ASP A 114 -1.39 7.59 10.83
C ASP A 114 -1.01 6.11 10.99
N TYR A 115 -1.17 5.35 9.92
CA TYR A 115 -0.59 4.01 9.80
C TYR A 115 0.87 4.04 9.32
N SER A 116 1.54 5.19 9.32
CA SER A 116 2.99 5.30 9.30
C SER A 116 3.60 4.63 10.55
N ARG A 117 3.88 3.32 10.44
CA ARG A 117 4.45 2.44 11.47
C ARG A 117 5.92 2.81 11.78
N PHE A 118 6.87 1.88 11.68
CA PHE A 118 8.28 2.16 11.94
C PHE A 118 8.95 2.79 10.73
N ASN A 119 9.93 3.66 10.97
CA ASN A 119 10.57 4.46 9.93
C ASN A 119 11.50 3.63 9.01
N TYR A 120 10.93 2.84 8.10
CA TYR A 120 11.68 1.99 7.16
C TYR A 120 12.47 2.75 6.10
N VAL A 121 12.27 4.07 6.02
CA VAL A 121 13.01 4.95 5.11
C VAL A 121 14.40 5.27 5.66
N ALA A 122 14.56 5.30 6.99
CA ALA A 122 15.84 5.48 7.65
C ALA A 122 16.87 4.44 7.19
N GLN A 123 18.12 4.87 7.03
CA GLN A 123 19.24 4.02 6.63
C GLN A 123 20.33 4.02 7.71
N PRO A 124 21.23 3.01 7.75
CA PRO A 124 22.29 2.93 8.75
C PRO A 124 23.18 4.19 8.80
N GLU A 125 23.46 4.80 7.64
CA GLU A 125 24.25 6.03 7.54
C GLU A 125 23.59 7.27 8.17
N ASP A 126 22.27 7.23 8.42
CA ASP A 126 21.54 8.34 9.02
C ASP A 126 21.79 8.43 10.54
N ASN A 127 22.27 7.35 11.17
CA ASN A 127 22.58 7.26 12.61
C ASN A 127 21.41 7.71 13.52
N ILE A 128 20.18 7.37 13.12
CA ILE A 128 18.97 7.68 13.89
C ILE A 128 18.94 6.85 15.18
N PRO A 129 18.72 7.46 16.36
CA PRO A 129 18.50 6.72 17.60
C PRO A 129 17.31 5.74 17.47
N VAL A 130 17.45 4.53 18.01
CA VAL A 130 16.45 3.47 17.84
C VAL A 130 15.06 3.85 18.36
N GLU A 131 15.00 4.70 19.39
CA GLU A 131 13.76 5.24 19.95
C GLU A 131 13.05 6.25 19.03
N ASP A 132 13.77 6.83 18.06
CA ASP A 132 13.24 7.76 17.05
C ASP A 132 12.80 7.04 15.77
N LEU A 133 12.95 5.71 15.70
CA LEU A 133 12.40 4.87 14.63
C LEU A 133 10.93 4.50 14.87
N ILE A 134 10.44 4.68 16.10
CA ILE A 134 9.06 4.41 16.54
C ILE A 134 8.27 5.72 16.54
N PRO A 135 7.05 5.76 15.98
CA PRO A 135 6.22 6.96 15.99
C PRO A 135 5.99 7.49 17.39
N LYS A 136 5.93 8.82 17.51
CA LYS A 136 5.64 9.54 18.77
C LYS A 136 4.48 10.51 18.54
N ILE A 137 3.90 10.99 19.65
CA ILE A 137 2.90 12.06 19.61
C ILE A 137 3.47 13.27 18.88
N GLY A 138 2.94 13.55 17.71
CA GLY A 138 3.46 14.54 16.78
C GLY A 138 2.73 15.89 16.87
N PRO A 139 3.12 16.85 16.01
CA PRO A 139 2.50 18.17 15.97
C PRO A 139 1.01 18.14 15.60
N TYR A 140 0.57 17.21 14.74
CA TYR A 140 -0.85 17.08 14.39
C TYR A 140 -1.66 16.59 15.59
N ASP A 141 -1.18 15.58 16.34
CA ASP A 141 -1.89 15.09 17.53
C ASP A 141 -2.12 16.20 18.56
N LYS A 142 -1.09 17.02 18.80
CA LYS A 142 -1.16 18.16 19.72
C LYS A 142 -2.14 19.22 19.22
N TRP A 143 -2.12 19.48 17.92
CA TRP A 143 -3.03 20.45 17.29
C TRP A 143 -4.48 19.95 17.28
N ALA A 144 -4.73 18.69 16.92
CA ALA A 144 -6.06 18.07 16.94
C ALA A 144 -6.63 18.04 18.36
N THR A 145 -5.80 17.76 19.36
CA THR A 145 -6.18 17.88 20.79
C THR A 145 -6.59 19.32 21.13
N MET A 146 -5.80 20.31 20.71
CA MET A 146 -6.13 21.72 20.93
C MET A 146 -7.45 22.09 20.24
N TRP A 147 -7.61 21.74 18.97
CA TRP A 147 -8.78 22.06 18.18
C TRP A 147 -10.05 21.42 18.75
N GLY A 148 -9.99 20.15 19.15
CA GLY A 148 -11.15 19.40 19.66
C GLY A 148 -11.53 19.68 21.12
N TYR A 149 -10.60 20.15 21.96
CA TYR A 149 -10.82 20.24 23.42
C TYR A 149 -10.58 21.61 24.04
N LYS A 150 -10.04 22.59 23.31
CA LYS A 150 -9.80 23.93 23.86
C LYS A 150 -11.14 24.68 23.99
N PRO A 151 -11.54 25.12 25.21
CA PRO A 151 -12.77 25.89 25.38
C PRO A 151 -12.73 27.18 24.56
N ILE A 152 -13.87 27.57 23.98
CA ILE A 152 -14.06 28.85 23.28
C ILE A 152 -14.90 29.75 24.19
N PRO A 153 -14.29 30.67 24.96
CA PRO A 153 -15.01 31.45 25.95
C PRO A 153 -16.09 32.33 25.29
N GLY A 154 -17.30 32.28 25.85
CA GLY A 154 -18.42 33.09 25.40
C GLY A 154 -19.30 32.44 24.33
N ALA A 155 -18.87 31.34 23.69
CA ALA A 155 -19.75 30.51 22.89
C ALA A 155 -20.73 29.75 23.79
N ARG A 156 -22.02 29.83 23.46
CA ARG A 156 -23.13 29.19 24.20
C ARG A 156 -23.82 28.11 23.39
N THR A 157 -23.55 28.05 22.09
CA THR A 157 -24.09 27.05 21.17
C THR A 157 -23.00 26.57 20.22
N PRO A 158 -23.09 25.35 19.66
CA PRO A 158 -22.12 24.85 18.68
C PRO A 158 -21.96 25.75 17.45
N ASP A 159 -23.02 26.44 17.03
CA ASP A 159 -22.95 27.36 15.87
C ASP A 159 -22.08 28.59 16.15
N GLU A 160 -22.00 29.05 17.39
CA GLU A 160 -21.16 30.19 17.79
C GLU A 160 -19.65 29.84 17.76
N GLU A 161 -19.31 28.56 17.84
CA GLU A 161 -17.91 28.08 17.81
C GLU A 161 -17.33 28.02 16.39
N LYS A 162 -18.19 27.84 15.36
CA LYS A 162 -17.79 27.54 13.98
C LYS A 162 -16.74 28.50 13.41
N LYS A 163 -16.88 29.81 13.66
CA LYS A 163 -15.93 30.80 13.15
C LYS A 163 -14.52 30.57 13.72
N THR A 164 -14.43 30.38 15.03
CA THR A 164 -13.15 30.14 15.72
C THR A 164 -12.55 28.80 15.30
N LEU A 165 -13.37 27.76 15.19
CA LEU A 165 -12.93 26.43 14.74
C LEU A 165 -12.43 26.45 13.30
N ASP A 166 -13.10 27.18 12.41
CA ASP A 166 -12.63 27.40 11.03
C ASP A 166 -11.30 28.15 11.03
N GLU A 167 -11.18 29.26 11.77
CA GLU A 167 -9.92 30.00 11.90
C GLU A 167 -8.74 29.12 12.38
N TRP A 168 -8.97 28.25 13.36
CA TRP A 168 -7.96 27.28 13.80
C TRP A 168 -7.67 26.21 12.74
N ALA A 169 -8.70 25.69 12.07
CA ALA A 169 -8.55 24.70 10.98
C ALA A 169 -7.74 25.25 9.80
N ARG A 170 -7.80 26.57 9.54
CA ARG A 170 -7.04 27.24 8.47
C ARG A 170 -5.53 27.31 8.75
N GLU A 171 -5.06 26.97 9.95
CA GLU A 171 -3.60 26.80 10.20
C GLU A 171 -2.96 25.80 9.22
N GLN A 172 -3.72 24.82 8.73
CA GLN A 172 -3.27 23.83 7.75
C GLN A 172 -2.82 24.42 6.41
N ASP A 173 -3.26 25.63 6.06
CA ASP A 173 -2.83 26.30 4.82
C ASP A 173 -1.36 26.69 4.89
N ALA A 174 -0.91 27.13 6.07
CA ALA A 174 0.48 27.53 6.32
C ALA A 174 1.34 26.37 6.84
N LYS A 175 0.71 25.36 7.45
CA LYS A 175 1.37 24.17 8.02
C LYS A 175 0.79 22.91 7.37
N PRO A 176 1.32 22.47 6.22
CA PRO A 176 0.75 21.36 5.46
C PRO A 176 0.61 20.05 6.26
N TYR A 177 1.52 19.77 7.19
CA TYR A 177 1.45 18.62 8.10
C TYR A 177 0.27 18.65 9.10
N LEU A 178 -0.56 19.70 9.07
CA LEU A 178 -1.85 19.76 9.78
C LEU A 178 -3.05 19.37 8.90
N ARG A 179 -2.83 19.00 7.64
CA ARG A 179 -3.90 18.60 6.73
C ARG A 179 -4.49 17.25 7.12
N PHE A 180 -5.74 17.06 6.73
CA PHE A 180 -6.49 15.82 6.85
C PHE A 180 -6.91 15.34 5.45
N SER A 181 -7.33 14.08 5.35
CA SER A 181 -7.81 13.50 4.10
C SER A 181 -8.94 14.33 3.48
N THR A 182 -8.92 14.43 2.16
CA THR A 182 -9.94 15.18 1.40
C THR A 182 -11.18 14.31 1.21
N ALA A 183 -12.34 14.82 1.60
CA ALA A 183 -13.61 14.10 1.39
C ALA A 183 -13.80 13.75 -0.09
N ASP A 184 -14.42 12.61 -0.40
CA ASP A 184 -14.65 12.16 -1.78
C ASP A 184 -13.38 11.98 -2.64
N ALA A 185 -12.20 11.87 -2.02
CA ALA A 185 -10.97 11.55 -2.77
C ALA A 185 -11.01 10.15 -3.40
N ARG A 186 -11.85 9.22 -2.92
CA ARG A 186 -12.12 7.90 -3.51
C ARG A 186 -10.85 7.11 -3.88
N GLY A 187 -9.82 7.20 -3.02
CA GLY A 187 -8.52 6.54 -3.22
C GLY A 187 -7.71 7.10 -4.41
N SER A 188 -8.00 8.32 -4.86
CA SER A 188 -7.25 8.98 -5.94
C SER A 188 -6.00 9.72 -5.45
N ASP A 189 -5.90 10.04 -4.16
CA ASP A 189 -4.74 10.75 -3.61
C ASP A 189 -3.62 9.78 -3.17
N PRO A 190 -2.42 9.84 -3.79
CA PRO A 190 -1.30 8.99 -3.38
C PRO A 190 -0.73 9.33 -1.99
N GLY A 191 -1.09 10.47 -1.41
CA GLY A 191 -0.71 10.86 -0.06
C GLY A 191 -1.71 10.45 1.02
N GLU A 192 -2.68 9.57 0.73
CA GLU A 192 -3.63 9.03 1.73
C GLU A 192 -3.46 7.51 1.91
N ASN A 193 -2.28 6.99 1.60
CA ASN A 193 -2.01 5.56 1.64
C ASN A 193 -1.80 5.07 3.09
N THR A 194 -2.33 3.89 3.39
CA THR A 194 -2.00 3.20 4.65
C THR A 194 -0.62 2.56 4.61
N GLU A 195 -0.02 2.39 5.78
CA GLU A 195 1.30 1.74 5.96
C GLU A 195 2.45 2.47 5.23
N ALA A 196 2.23 3.71 4.81
CA ALA A 196 3.20 4.50 4.06
C ALA A 196 4.06 5.33 5.01
N VAL A 197 5.36 5.41 4.71
CA VAL A 197 6.29 6.26 5.43
C VAL A 197 7.03 7.09 4.39
N GLY A 198 6.97 8.42 4.51
CA GLY A 198 7.61 9.33 3.55
C GLY A 198 6.94 9.33 2.18
N ASP A 199 5.62 9.21 2.12
CA ASP A 199 4.82 9.20 0.91
C ASP A 199 4.74 10.55 0.18
N ALA A 200 5.27 11.63 0.77
CA ALA A 200 5.63 12.86 0.07
C ALA A 200 6.51 12.59 -1.18
N ASP A 201 7.37 11.57 -1.09
CA ASP A 201 8.07 11.00 -2.24
C ASP A 201 8.11 9.46 -2.11
N ALA A 202 6.97 8.82 -2.41
CA ALA A 202 6.85 7.37 -2.35
C ALA A 202 7.89 6.61 -3.21
N ILE A 203 8.37 7.18 -4.33
CA ILE A 203 9.44 6.55 -5.14
C ILE A 203 10.74 6.46 -4.32
N SER A 204 11.18 7.58 -3.74
CA SER A 204 12.40 7.63 -2.95
C SER A 204 12.29 6.82 -1.65
N SER A 205 11.13 6.88 -0.99
CA SER A 205 10.86 6.14 0.25
C SER A 205 10.83 4.63 0.02
N THR A 206 10.11 4.15 -1.00
CA THR A 206 10.11 2.73 -1.38
C THR A 206 11.49 2.27 -1.85
N ALA A 207 12.29 3.13 -2.51
CA ALA A 207 13.66 2.78 -2.85
C ALA A 207 14.52 2.49 -1.60
N ASN A 208 14.32 3.26 -0.53
CA ASN A 208 15.01 3.06 0.76
C ASN A 208 14.44 1.87 1.54
N GLY A 209 13.12 1.67 1.52
CA GLY A 209 12.47 0.48 2.10
C GLY A 209 12.93 -0.82 1.45
N ILE A 210 13.09 -0.85 0.11
CA ILE A 210 13.69 -2.01 -0.59
C ILE A 210 15.15 -2.24 -0.17
N LYS A 211 15.96 -1.20 0.04
CA LYS A 211 17.32 -1.36 0.59
C LYS A 211 17.27 -1.99 1.98
N ASN A 212 16.32 -1.57 2.81
CA ASN A 212 16.08 -2.15 4.12
C ASN A 212 15.67 -3.63 4.02
N LEU A 213 14.68 -3.99 3.19
CA LEU A 213 14.22 -5.37 3.00
C LEU A 213 15.31 -6.31 2.47
N LYS A 214 16.25 -5.79 1.66
CA LYS A 214 17.45 -6.55 1.26
C LYS A 214 18.33 -6.93 2.45
N ARG A 215 18.51 -6.03 3.43
CA ARG A 215 19.24 -6.33 4.67
C ARG A 215 18.45 -7.30 5.56
N VAL A 216 17.13 -7.11 5.66
CA VAL A 216 16.23 -8.02 6.37
C VAL A 216 16.33 -9.44 5.82
N SER A 217 16.42 -9.61 4.49
CA SER A 217 16.54 -10.93 3.89
C SER A 217 17.82 -11.67 4.32
N ASP A 218 18.89 -10.96 4.67
CA ASP A 218 20.13 -11.52 5.26
C ASP A 218 19.96 -11.85 6.75
N MET A 219 19.04 -11.18 7.44
CA MET A 219 18.77 -11.37 8.87
C MET A 219 17.80 -12.52 9.17
N LEU A 220 16.94 -12.89 8.23
CA LEU A 220 15.87 -13.89 8.42
C LEU A 220 16.37 -15.18 9.08
N LEU A 221 17.30 -15.90 8.44
CA LEU A 221 17.79 -17.19 8.94
C LEU A 221 18.46 -17.10 10.32
N PRO A 222 19.45 -16.22 10.57
CA PRO A 222 20.10 -16.15 11.88
C PRO A 222 19.18 -15.67 13.00
N ALA A 223 18.16 -14.85 12.70
CA ALA A 223 17.27 -14.32 13.72
C ALA A 223 16.19 -15.30 14.18
N THR A 224 15.75 -16.22 13.31
CA THR A 224 14.58 -17.09 13.55
C THR A 224 14.91 -18.56 13.77
N SER A 225 16.15 -18.99 13.53
CA SER A 225 16.51 -20.41 13.60
C SER A 225 17.28 -20.76 14.88
N HIS A 226 16.69 -21.61 15.71
CA HIS A 226 17.29 -22.08 16.96
C HIS A 226 17.34 -23.61 17.04
N PRO A 227 18.35 -24.20 17.71
CA PRO A 227 18.45 -25.65 17.84
C PRO A 227 17.22 -26.27 18.50
N GLY A 228 16.61 -27.25 17.82
CA GLY A 228 15.43 -27.98 18.31
C GLY A 228 14.08 -27.34 17.98
N GLU A 229 14.07 -26.17 17.33
CA GLU A 229 12.83 -25.46 16.95
C GLU A 229 12.47 -25.68 15.46
N PRO A 230 11.17 -25.65 15.10
CA PRO A 230 10.74 -25.66 13.71
C PRO A 230 11.03 -24.31 13.03
N TYR A 231 11.02 -24.29 11.69
CA TYR A 231 11.23 -23.08 10.88
C TYR A 231 9.97 -22.20 10.74
N ASP A 232 9.03 -22.26 11.67
CA ASP A 232 7.75 -21.54 11.61
C ASP A 232 7.96 -20.01 11.53
N ASP A 233 8.80 -19.43 12.40
CA ASP A 233 9.12 -17.99 12.38
C ASP A 233 9.87 -17.58 11.10
N LEU A 234 10.69 -18.48 10.55
CA LEU A 234 11.40 -18.25 9.28
C LEU A 234 10.41 -18.17 8.11
N GLU A 235 9.44 -19.10 8.05
CA GLU A 235 8.40 -19.10 7.01
C GLU A 235 7.52 -17.85 7.13
N GLU A 236 7.08 -17.51 8.34
CA GLU A 236 6.24 -16.35 8.61
C GLU A 236 6.92 -15.04 8.18
N LEU A 237 8.13 -14.78 8.70
CA LEU A 237 8.84 -13.54 8.38
C LEU A 237 9.28 -13.46 6.92
N TYR A 238 9.59 -14.58 6.27
CA TYR A 238 9.84 -14.59 4.83
C TYR A 238 8.58 -14.17 4.04
N GLY A 239 7.41 -14.72 4.40
CA GLY A 239 6.13 -14.35 3.79
C GLY A 239 5.78 -12.88 4.01
N ARG A 240 5.91 -12.39 5.25
CA ARG A 240 5.66 -10.99 5.59
C ARG A 240 6.64 -10.03 4.94
N MET A 241 7.91 -10.42 4.75
CA MET A 241 8.89 -9.63 3.99
C MET A 241 8.43 -9.40 2.53
N LEU A 242 7.92 -10.43 1.85
CA LEU A 242 7.35 -10.29 0.50
C LEU A 242 6.06 -9.46 0.52
N GLY A 243 5.25 -9.58 1.57
CA GLY A 243 4.06 -8.76 1.79
C GLY A 243 4.40 -7.27 1.94
N GLN A 244 5.41 -6.94 2.75
CA GLN A 244 5.92 -5.59 2.95
C GLN A 244 6.48 -5.01 1.65
N TRP A 245 7.28 -5.80 0.90
CA TRP A 245 7.75 -5.42 -0.43
C TRP A 245 6.61 -5.02 -1.37
N ALA A 246 5.55 -5.82 -1.43
CA ALA A 246 4.38 -5.51 -2.25
C ALA A 246 3.57 -4.31 -1.72
N THR A 247 3.52 -4.09 -0.40
CA THR A 247 2.88 -2.91 0.20
C THR A 247 3.61 -1.63 -0.21
N GLU A 248 4.93 -1.56 -0.04
CA GLU A 248 5.73 -0.37 -0.39
C GLU A 248 5.70 -0.07 -1.90
N LEU A 249 5.67 -1.10 -2.75
CA LEU A 249 5.52 -0.93 -4.19
C LEU A 249 4.11 -0.41 -4.57
N ASN A 250 3.07 -0.73 -3.80
CA ASN A 250 1.73 -0.20 -4.04
C ASN A 250 1.61 1.29 -3.71
N HIS A 251 2.42 1.82 -2.80
CA HIS A 251 2.50 3.27 -2.58
C HIS A 251 2.97 4.00 -3.85
N VAL A 252 3.93 3.41 -4.57
CA VAL A 252 4.39 3.95 -5.86
C VAL A 252 3.32 3.78 -6.94
N SER A 253 2.57 2.67 -6.95
CA SER A 253 1.50 2.49 -7.93
C SER A 253 0.43 3.57 -7.80
N ALA A 254 0.07 4.01 -6.59
CA ALA A 254 -0.92 5.07 -6.34
C ALA A 254 -0.63 6.40 -7.07
N ILE A 255 0.62 6.71 -7.41
CA ILE A 255 1.02 7.91 -8.15
C ILE A 255 0.37 7.98 -9.54
N VAL A 256 0.21 6.84 -10.23
CA VAL A 256 -0.26 6.78 -11.62
C VAL A 256 -1.76 7.10 -11.71
N GLY A 257 -2.18 8.07 -12.49
CA GLY A 257 -3.57 8.55 -12.50
C GLY A 257 -4.03 9.09 -11.14
N GLY A 258 -3.09 9.45 -10.25
CA GLY A 258 -3.40 10.04 -8.95
C GLY A 258 -3.74 11.53 -9.04
N LEU A 259 -4.38 12.05 -7.99
CA LEU A 259 -4.73 13.45 -7.80
C LEU A 259 -4.22 13.91 -6.43
N ASN A 260 -3.30 14.87 -6.39
CA ASN A 260 -2.97 15.52 -5.13
C ASN A 260 -4.21 16.29 -4.65
N SER A 261 -4.66 15.98 -3.44
CA SER A 261 -5.85 16.59 -2.87
C SER A 261 -5.55 17.52 -1.71
N GLN A 262 -6.39 18.54 -1.57
CA GLN A 262 -6.48 19.40 -0.41
C GLN A 262 -7.94 19.76 -0.18
N GLN A 263 -8.45 19.50 1.03
CA GLN A 263 -9.81 19.90 1.39
C GLN A 263 -9.92 21.44 1.38
N LYS A 264 -10.88 21.95 0.59
CA LYS A 264 -11.16 23.37 0.45
C LYS A 264 -12.65 23.65 0.48
N HIS A 265 -13.02 24.83 0.97
CA HIS A 265 -14.40 25.32 1.05
C HIS A 265 -14.60 26.61 0.25
N ALA A 266 -15.86 26.97 0.01
CA ALA A 266 -16.22 28.19 -0.72
C ALA A 266 -15.56 29.43 -0.08
N GLY A 267 -14.97 30.29 -0.91
CA GLY A 267 -14.20 31.46 -0.46
C GLY A 267 -12.69 31.23 -0.32
N GLN A 268 -12.21 30.01 -0.58
CA GLN A 268 -10.78 29.69 -0.67
C GLN A 268 -10.33 29.58 -2.14
N ASP A 269 -9.10 30.00 -2.42
CA ASP A 269 -8.55 29.98 -3.77
C ASP A 269 -8.14 28.56 -4.22
N GLY A 270 -8.30 28.31 -5.52
CA GLY A 270 -7.87 27.08 -6.19
C GLY A 270 -8.88 25.93 -6.10
N VAL A 271 -8.43 24.73 -6.48
CA VAL A 271 -9.25 23.52 -6.57
C VAL A 271 -8.88 22.50 -5.49
N ARG A 272 -9.76 21.53 -5.26
CA ARG A 272 -9.56 20.44 -4.30
C ARG A 272 -8.63 19.33 -4.81
N PHE A 273 -8.61 19.09 -6.11
CA PHE A 273 -7.88 17.99 -6.73
C PHE A 273 -7.02 18.52 -7.87
N THR A 274 -5.76 18.11 -7.92
CA THR A 274 -4.80 18.50 -8.95
C THR A 274 -4.06 17.27 -9.45
N ILE A 275 -3.88 17.14 -10.76
CA ILE A 275 -3.20 15.98 -11.33
C ILE A 275 -1.76 15.86 -10.82
N VAL A 276 -1.34 14.62 -10.59
CA VAL A 276 0.08 14.34 -10.42
C VAL A 276 0.80 14.59 -11.76
N PRO A 277 1.94 15.30 -11.80
CA PRO A 277 2.64 15.61 -13.05
C PRO A 277 2.97 14.35 -13.88
N ARG A 278 2.78 14.43 -15.20
CA ARG A 278 3.03 13.33 -16.15
C ARG A 278 4.39 12.66 -15.95
N GLU A 279 5.44 13.45 -15.79
CA GLU A 279 6.82 12.96 -15.63
C GLU A 279 6.97 12.12 -14.37
N ARG A 280 6.26 12.49 -13.30
CA ARG A 280 6.27 11.78 -12.03
C ARG A 280 5.50 10.46 -12.13
N GLN A 281 4.36 10.44 -12.84
CA GLN A 281 3.63 9.21 -13.12
C GLN A 281 4.46 8.23 -13.97
N ALA A 282 5.11 8.72 -15.03
CA ALA A 282 6.01 7.89 -15.85
C ALA A 282 7.24 7.40 -15.05
N ALA A 283 7.77 8.21 -14.13
CA ALA A 283 8.84 7.78 -13.23
C ALA A 283 8.39 6.67 -12.28
N ALA A 284 7.15 6.72 -11.78
CA ALA A 284 6.57 5.66 -10.97
C ALA A 284 6.46 4.34 -11.75
N VAL A 285 5.98 4.37 -12.99
CA VAL A 285 5.91 3.17 -13.84
C VAL A 285 7.31 2.58 -14.10
N ARG A 286 8.30 3.42 -14.43
CA ARG A 286 9.70 2.96 -14.57
C ARG A 286 10.22 2.32 -13.29
N PHE A 287 9.98 2.95 -12.15
CA PHE A 287 10.41 2.41 -10.86
C PHE A 287 9.78 1.04 -10.56
N LEU A 288 8.47 0.87 -10.83
CA LEU A 288 7.77 -0.40 -10.66
C LEU A 288 8.29 -1.47 -11.63
N ASN A 289 8.56 -1.11 -12.88
CA ASN A 289 9.19 -2.01 -13.84
C ASN A 289 10.54 -2.55 -13.35
N ASP A 290 11.35 -1.68 -12.75
CA ASP A 290 12.68 -2.04 -12.26
C ASP A 290 12.64 -2.82 -10.94
N ASN A 291 11.67 -2.53 -10.06
CA ASN A 291 11.69 -2.99 -8.67
C ASN A 291 10.55 -3.91 -8.24
N ALA A 292 9.39 -3.85 -8.90
CA ALA A 292 8.28 -4.79 -8.71
C ALA A 292 8.32 -5.89 -9.75
N PHE A 293 8.42 -5.50 -11.02
CA PHE A 293 8.33 -6.38 -12.17
C PHE A 293 9.72 -6.78 -12.65
N SER A 294 10.61 -7.10 -11.73
CA SER A 294 11.87 -7.77 -12.01
C SER A 294 12.02 -8.96 -11.07
N THR A 295 12.80 -9.97 -11.44
CA THR A 295 13.01 -11.14 -10.58
C THR A 295 13.78 -10.70 -9.31
N PRO A 296 13.19 -10.80 -8.11
CA PRO A 296 13.78 -10.28 -6.88
C PRO A 296 14.86 -11.23 -6.34
N THR A 297 15.99 -11.32 -7.04
CA THR A 297 17.08 -12.28 -6.72
C THR A 297 17.59 -12.19 -5.29
N TRP A 298 17.52 -11.00 -4.68
CA TRP A 298 17.88 -10.74 -3.28
C TRP A 298 16.98 -11.47 -2.26
N ALA A 299 15.77 -11.88 -2.65
CA ALA A 299 14.85 -12.67 -1.83
C ALA A 299 14.97 -14.19 -2.11
N LEU A 300 15.61 -14.58 -3.22
CA LEU A 300 15.66 -15.97 -3.68
C LEU A 300 16.87 -16.73 -3.12
N LYS A 301 16.89 -16.94 -1.80
CA LYS A 301 17.99 -17.63 -1.11
C LYS A 301 17.67 -19.10 -0.91
N ALA A 302 18.40 -19.97 -1.59
CA ALA A 302 18.19 -21.42 -1.52
C ALA A 302 18.28 -21.95 -0.08
N GLU A 303 19.15 -21.38 0.76
CA GLU A 303 19.28 -21.78 2.16
C GLU A 303 18.02 -21.47 3.00
N ILE A 304 17.26 -20.43 2.68
CA ILE A 304 15.99 -20.12 3.34
C ILE A 304 14.89 -20.99 2.72
N LEU A 305 14.74 -20.92 1.40
CA LEU A 305 13.66 -21.58 0.68
C LEU A 305 13.62 -23.08 0.92
N ARG A 306 14.78 -23.76 0.93
CA ARG A 306 14.86 -25.21 1.19
C ARG A 306 14.56 -25.62 2.63
N ARG A 307 14.42 -24.68 3.56
CA ARG A 307 14.04 -24.92 4.95
C ARG A 307 12.54 -24.73 5.20
N ILE A 308 11.90 -23.86 4.43
CA ILE A 308 10.48 -23.52 4.60
C ILE A 308 9.58 -24.28 3.63
N GLU A 309 10.06 -24.67 2.44
CA GLU A 309 9.22 -25.38 1.47
C GLU A 309 10.00 -26.24 0.44
N PRO A 310 9.41 -27.34 -0.06
CA PRO A 310 9.97 -28.10 -1.18
C PRO A 310 9.68 -27.46 -2.55
N THR A 311 8.54 -26.76 -2.66
CA THR A 311 8.01 -26.08 -3.86
C THR A 311 7.10 -24.94 -3.40
N GLY A 312 7.15 -23.77 -4.05
CA GLY A 312 6.23 -22.66 -3.76
C GLY A 312 6.81 -21.27 -4.03
N ALA A 313 8.14 -21.13 -3.98
CA ALA A 313 8.83 -19.84 -4.09
C ALA A 313 8.47 -19.02 -5.34
N VAL A 314 8.30 -19.70 -6.49
CA VAL A 314 7.86 -19.06 -7.73
C VAL A 314 6.46 -18.46 -7.57
N ALA A 315 5.52 -19.24 -7.03
CA ALA A 315 4.14 -18.79 -6.81
C ALA A 315 4.07 -17.65 -5.79
N ARG A 316 4.83 -17.71 -4.68
CA ARG A 316 4.85 -16.65 -3.66
C ARG A 316 5.35 -15.32 -4.22
N VAL A 317 6.41 -15.34 -5.02
CA VAL A 317 6.90 -14.12 -5.70
C VAL A 317 5.86 -13.62 -6.70
N ASN A 318 5.25 -14.53 -7.48
CA ASN A 318 4.22 -14.15 -8.44
C ASN A 318 3.02 -13.48 -7.77
N LEU A 319 2.51 -14.01 -6.66
CA LEU A 319 1.41 -13.42 -5.88
C LEU A 319 1.74 -12.00 -5.40
N ALA A 320 2.97 -11.77 -4.93
CA ALA A 320 3.42 -10.44 -4.52
C ALA A 320 3.46 -9.46 -5.71
N GLN A 321 3.95 -9.90 -6.87
CA GLN A 321 3.98 -9.08 -8.08
C GLN A 321 2.57 -8.84 -8.66
N GLU A 322 1.70 -9.85 -8.63
CA GLU A 322 0.29 -9.75 -9.03
C GLU A 322 -0.47 -8.74 -8.19
N ARG A 323 -0.22 -8.69 -6.86
CA ARG A 323 -0.83 -7.67 -5.99
C ARG A 323 -0.51 -6.26 -6.49
N VAL A 324 0.75 -6.00 -6.88
CA VAL A 324 1.17 -4.70 -7.42
C VAL A 324 0.58 -4.48 -8.82
N LEU A 325 0.59 -5.50 -9.68
CA LEU A 325 0.08 -5.41 -11.04
C LEU A 325 -1.42 -5.15 -11.11
N ASN A 326 -2.21 -5.85 -10.28
CA ASN A 326 -3.65 -5.67 -10.17
C ASN A 326 -4.02 -4.26 -9.67
N SER A 327 -3.26 -3.74 -8.70
CA SER A 327 -3.43 -2.37 -8.21
C SER A 327 -3.06 -1.32 -9.26
N LEU A 328 -1.96 -1.55 -10.00
CA LEU A 328 -1.49 -0.65 -11.04
C LEU A 328 -2.48 -0.58 -12.22
N LEU A 329 -3.03 -1.72 -12.64
CA LEU A 329 -3.95 -1.81 -13.78
C LEU A 329 -5.42 -1.87 -13.36
N ASN A 330 -5.80 -1.31 -12.20
CA ASN A 330 -7.20 -1.29 -11.77
C ASN A 330 -8.07 -0.41 -12.69
N ASN A 331 -9.38 -0.69 -12.75
CA ASN A 331 -10.28 -0.01 -13.70
C ASN A 331 -10.45 1.49 -13.37
N SER A 332 -10.62 1.83 -12.08
CA SER A 332 -10.81 3.22 -11.66
C SER A 332 -9.63 4.13 -12.03
N ARG A 333 -8.41 3.59 -12.11
CA ARG A 333 -7.24 4.35 -12.60
C ARG A 333 -7.30 4.61 -14.09
N PHE A 334 -7.77 3.66 -14.90
CA PHE A 334 -8.00 3.92 -16.32
C PHE A 334 -9.04 5.02 -16.52
N ASP A 335 -10.13 4.98 -15.77
CA ASP A 335 -11.17 6.02 -15.82
C ASP A 335 -10.57 7.39 -15.48
N ARG A 336 -9.76 7.47 -14.41
CA ARG A 336 -9.05 8.71 -14.05
C ARG A 336 -8.09 9.17 -15.13
N LEU A 337 -7.28 8.29 -15.72
CA LEU A 337 -6.33 8.68 -16.78
C LEU A 337 -7.05 9.23 -18.03
N VAL A 338 -8.17 8.62 -18.42
CA VAL A 338 -9.00 9.09 -19.54
C VAL A 338 -9.66 10.43 -19.21
N GLU A 339 -10.21 10.58 -18.01
CA GLU A 339 -10.84 11.84 -17.58
C GLU A 339 -9.81 12.98 -17.45
N GLN A 340 -8.63 12.69 -16.90
CA GLN A 340 -7.50 13.64 -16.85
C GLN A 340 -7.07 14.07 -18.26
N GLU A 341 -6.98 13.14 -19.23
CA GLU A 341 -6.67 13.52 -20.61
C GLU A 341 -7.76 14.40 -21.24
N ALA A 342 -9.04 14.13 -20.95
CA ALA A 342 -10.16 14.92 -21.45
C ALA A 342 -10.18 16.34 -20.86
N ILE A 343 -9.80 16.51 -19.59
CA ILE A 343 -9.85 17.79 -18.86
C ILE A 343 -8.55 18.59 -19.03
N ASP A 344 -7.41 17.95 -18.80
CA ASP A 344 -6.08 18.58 -18.71
C ASP A 344 -5.24 18.45 -20.00
N GLY A 345 -5.71 17.67 -20.97
CA GLY A 345 -5.10 17.54 -22.29
C GLY A 345 -3.65 17.06 -22.24
N ALA A 346 -2.73 17.84 -22.81
CA ALA A 346 -1.32 17.45 -22.94
C ALA A 346 -0.55 17.35 -21.61
N ALA A 347 -1.09 17.92 -20.52
CA ALA A 347 -0.50 17.83 -19.19
C ALA A 347 -0.76 16.46 -18.53
N ALA A 348 -1.80 15.74 -18.95
CA ALA A 348 -2.16 14.44 -18.42
C ALA A 348 -1.19 13.34 -18.89
N TYR A 349 -1.05 12.29 -18.08
CA TYR A 349 -0.41 11.06 -18.50
C TYR A 349 -1.44 10.19 -19.24
N ARG A 350 -1.22 9.96 -20.53
CA ARG A 350 -2.19 9.26 -21.37
C ARG A 350 -2.28 7.79 -20.99
N ALA A 351 -3.49 7.23 -21.03
CA ALA A 351 -3.70 5.80 -20.78
C ALA A 351 -2.93 4.89 -21.76
N SER A 352 -2.73 5.34 -23.01
CA SER A 352 -1.93 4.64 -24.02
C SER A 352 -0.44 4.63 -23.71
N ASP A 353 0.13 5.77 -23.30
CA ASP A 353 1.53 5.86 -22.86
C ASP A 353 1.76 4.99 -21.62
N PHE A 354 0.83 5.03 -20.67
CA PHE A 354 0.85 4.19 -19.48
C PHE A 354 0.91 2.70 -19.80
N LEU A 355 0.02 2.20 -20.66
CA LEU A 355 0.02 0.79 -21.06
C LEU A 355 1.31 0.39 -21.76
N ALA A 356 1.81 1.24 -22.67
CA ALA A 356 3.07 1.01 -23.38
C ALA A 356 4.27 0.96 -22.42
N ASP A 357 4.35 1.87 -21.45
CA ASP A 357 5.42 1.90 -20.45
C ASP A 357 5.38 0.66 -19.54
N VAL A 358 4.20 0.20 -19.14
CA VAL A 358 4.04 -1.06 -18.37
C VAL A 358 4.44 -2.28 -19.21
N ARG A 359 3.95 -2.38 -20.46
CA ARG A 359 4.30 -3.47 -21.39
C ARG A 359 5.82 -3.57 -21.54
N LYS A 360 6.46 -2.43 -21.81
CA LYS A 360 7.90 -2.34 -22.02
C LYS A 360 8.71 -2.91 -20.85
N GLY A 361 8.27 -2.70 -19.61
CA GLY A 361 8.94 -3.28 -18.44
C GLY A 361 8.67 -4.76 -18.24
N ILE A 362 7.40 -5.18 -18.32
CA ILE A 362 7.01 -6.59 -18.12
C ILE A 362 7.59 -7.50 -19.20
N TRP A 363 7.76 -6.97 -20.41
CA TRP A 363 8.27 -7.68 -21.59
C TRP A 363 9.66 -7.20 -22.02
N ARG A 364 10.43 -6.54 -21.13
CA ARG A 364 11.76 -5.99 -21.49
C ARG A 364 12.71 -6.99 -22.15
N GLU A 365 12.59 -8.28 -21.81
CA GLU A 365 13.41 -9.36 -22.36
C GLU A 365 13.25 -9.52 -23.88
N ILE A 366 12.14 -9.06 -24.47
CA ILE A 366 11.90 -9.15 -25.91
C ILE A 366 12.38 -7.91 -26.69
N GLU A 367 12.84 -6.83 -26.04
CA GLU A 367 13.23 -5.59 -26.73
C GLU A 367 14.62 -5.63 -27.41
N GLY A 368 15.50 -6.58 -27.07
CA GLY A 368 16.85 -6.62 -27.63
C GLY A 368 17.54 -7.98 -27.51
N GLY A 369 18.70 -8.14 -28.17
CA GLY A 369 19.62 -9.28 -28.01
C GLY A 369 19.04 -10.70 -28.18
N PRO A 370 19.77 -11.73 -27.76
CA PRO A 370 19.23 -13.07 -27.54
C PRO A 370 18.18 -13.04 -26.41
N VAL A 371 17.03 -13.68 -26.63
CA VAL A 371 15.89 -13.65 -25.70
C VAL A 371 15.94 -14.87 -24.78
N LYS A 372 16.04 -14.61 -23.48
CA LYS A 372 15.96 -15.61 -22.42
C LYS A 372 15.10 -15.07 -21.29
N ILE A 373 14.06 -15.81 -20.92
CA ILE A 373 13.08 -15.37 -19.92
C ILE A 373 13.09 -16.40 -18.79
N ASP A 374 13.42 -15.98 -17.56
CA ASP A 374 13.40 -16.87 -16.41
C ASP A 374 11.98 -17.23 -15.96
N VAL A 375 11.85 -18.26 -15.10
CA VAL A 375 10.53 -18.76 -14.69
C VAL A 375 9.68 -17.74 -13.93
N TYR A 376 10.28 -16.84 -13.14
CA TYR A 376 9.54 -15.81 -12.41
C TYR A 376 8.98 -14.77 -13.39
N ARG A 377 9.80 -14.35 -14.36
CA ARG A 377 9.39 -13.45 -15.44
C ARG A 377 8.27 -14.03 -16.30
N ARG A 378 8.36 -15.31 -16.66
CA ARG A 378 7.30 -16.00 -17.42
C ARG A 378 5.97 -16.03 -16.67
N ASN A 379 5.98 -16.29 -15.35
CA ASN A 379 4.76 -16.28 -14.54
C ASN A 379 4.14 -14.89 -14.50
N LEU A 380 4.95 -13.84 -14.25
CA LEU A 380 4.44 -12.46 -14.26
C LEU A 380 3.86 -12.05 -15.63
N GLN A 381 4.52 -12.44 -16.72
CA GLN A 381 4.03 -12.19 -18.08
C GLN A 381 2.69 -12.89 -18.34
N ASN A 382 2.52 -14.13 -17.85
CA ASN A 382 1.23 -14.82 -17.92
C ASN A 382 0.16 -14.11 -17.07
N SER A 383 0.49 -13.67 -15.85
CA SER A 383 -0.43 -12.90 -15.02
C SER A 383 -0.87 -11.59 -15.67
N TYR A 384 0.03 -10.92 -16.40
CA TYR A 384 -0.31 -9.73 -17.19
C TYR A 384 -1.30 -10.06 -18.31
N LEU A 385 -1.07 -11.13 -19.07
CA LEU A 385 -1.99 -11.55 -20.13
C LEU A 385 -3.35 -11.97 -19.59
N ASP A 386 -3.38 -12.70 -18.47
CA ASP A 386 -4.62 -13.12 -17.82
C ASP A 386 -5.43 -11.92 -17.32
N LEU A 387 -4.76 -10.93 -16.72
CA LEU A 387 -5.40 -9.70 -16.26
C LEU A 387 -6.00 -8.89 -17.42
N LEU A 388 -5.25 -8.70 -18.51
CA LEU A 388 -5.75 -8.01 -19.69
C LEU A 388 -6.88 -8.78 -20.38
N SER A 389 -6.76 -10.11 -20.48
CA SER A 389 -7.80 -10.98 -21.02
C SER A 389 -9.09 -10.87 -20.20
N THR A 390 -8.99 -10.94 -18.88
CA THR A 390 -10.12 -10.80 -17.95
C THR A 390 -10.81 -9.44 -18.11
N LYS A 391 -10.04 -8.35 -18.23
CA LYS A 391 -10.60 -7.01 -18.46
C LYS A 391 -11.24 -6.84 -19.84
N LEU A 392 -10.65 -7.43 -20.88
CA LEU A 392 -11.20 -7.39 -22.23
C LEU A 392 -12.47 -8.25 -22.37
N ASN A 393 -12.56 -9.36 -21.64
CA ASN A 393 -13.66 -10.32 -21.75
C ASN A 393 -14.74 -10.15 -20.67
N GLY A 394 -14.44 -9.44 -19.58
CA GLY A 394 -15.43 -8.93 -18.63
C GLY A 394 -16.28 -7.86 -19.30
N ARG A 395 -17.60 -7.90 -19.08
CA ARG A 395 -18.55 -6.88 -19.56
C ARG A 395 -19.13 -6.12 -18.36
N PRO A 396 -18.41 -5.13 -17.80
CA PRO A 396 -19.00 -4.27 -16.78
C PRO A 396 -20.07 -3.36 -17.40
N ALA A 397 -20.99 -2.85 -16.57
CA ALA A 397 -22.15 -2.09 -17.02
C ALA A 397 -21.82 -0.71 -17.61
N VAL A 398 -20.63 -0.13 -17.33
CA VAL A 398 -20.24 1.22 -17.80
C VAL A 398 -18.74 1.32 -18.16
N ALA A 399 -18.46 2.16 -19.17
CA ALA A 399 -17.18 2.56 -19.80
C ALA A 399 -16.47 1.51 -20.68
N ASP A 400 -16.65 1.65 -22.01
CA ASP A 400 -16.08 0.79 -23.07
C ASP A 400 -14.67 1.23 -23.56
N ASP A 401 -14.21 2.44 -23.23
CA ASP A 401 -13.05 3.06 -23.89
C ASP A 401 -11.71 2.35 -23.59
N TYR A 402 -11.50 1.87 -22.36
CA TYR A 402 -10.27 1.13 -22.03
C TYR A 402 -10.21 -0.23 -22.75
N ARG A 403 -11.32 -0.81 -23.20
CA ARG A 403 -11.31 -2.09 -23.94
C ARG A 403 -10.64 -1.96 -25.30
N ALA A 404 -10.83 -0.82 -25.96
CA ALA A 404 -10.16 -0.53 -27.24
C ALA A 404 -8.64 -0.43 -27.04
N LEU A 405 -8.21 0.24 -25.96
CA LEU A 405 -6.81 0.34 -25.58
C LEU A 405 -6.20 -1.03 -25.22
N ILE A 406 -6.88 -1.85 -24.42
CA ILE A 406 -6.42 -3.21 -24.10
C ILE A 406 -6.33 -4.08 -25.36
N ARG A 407 -7.28 -3.96 -26.29
CA ARG A 407 -7.25 -4.69 -27.56
C ARG A 407 -6.05 -4.27 -28.42
N ALA A 408 -5.73 -2.97 -28.47
CA ALA A 408 -4.55 -2.47 -29.15
C ALA A 408 -3.27 -2.99 -28.48
N GLU A 409 -3.20 -2.90 -27.15
CA GLU A 409 -2.09 -3.39 -26.33
C GLU A 409 -1.76 -4.86 -26.59
N LEU A 410 -2.77 -5.74 -26.57
CA LEU A 410 -2.58 -7.16 -26.87
C LEU A 410 -2.09 -7.41 -28.31
N ARG A 411 -2.55 -6.61 -29.29
CA ARG A 411 -2.13 -6.75 -30.69
C ARG A 411 -0.68 -6.31 -30.89
N ASP A 412 -0.30 -5.19 -30.29
CA ASP A 412 1.06 -4.69 -30.31
C ASP A 412 2.00 -5.71 -29.67
N LEU A 413 1.64 -6.22 -28.48
CA LEU A 413 2.40 -7.26 -27.79
C LEU A 413 2.54 -8.55 -28.63
N SER A 414 1.48 -9.00 -29.29
CA SER A 414 1.56 -10.19 -30.17
C SER A 414 2.54 -9.99 -31.32
N THR A 415 2.62 -8.76 -31.83
CA THR A 415 3.56 -8.36 -32.89
C THR A 415 5.00 -8.38 -32.36
N ASP A 416 5.24 -7.78 -31.20
CA ASP A 416 6.55 -7.73 -30.55
C ASP A 416 7.06 -9.14 -30.20
N ILE A 417 6.19 -10.00 -29.66
CA ILE A 417 6.52 -11.40 -29.38
C ILE A 417 6.86 -12.15 -30.68
N GLY A 418 6.10 -11.92 -31.75
CA GLY A 418 6.37 -12.52 -33.06
C GLY A 418 7.76 -12.16 -33.59
N ALA A 419 8.20 -10.91 -33.42
CA ALA A 419 9.53 -10.45 -33.81
C ALA A 419 10.65 -11.00 -32.90
N ALA A 420 10.34 -11.28 -31.64
CA ALA A 420 11.29 -11.80 -30.67
C ALA A 420 11.48 -13.32 -30.71
N LEU A 421 10.46 -14.07 -31.15
CA LEU A 421 10.44 -15.54 -31.13
C LEU A 421 11.67 -16.20 -31.81
N PRO A 422 12.18 -15.73 -32.96
CA PRO A 422 13.38 -16.29 -33.59
C PRO A 422 14.66 -16.11 -32.75
N ARG A 423 14.68 -15.14 -31.83
CA ARG A 423 15.82 -14.82 -30.97
C ARG A 423 15.82 -15.61 -29.65
N ALA A 424 14.79 -16.42 -29.38
CA ALA A 424 14.71 -17.24 -28.17
C ALA A 424 15.84 -18.27 -28.08
N THR A 425 16.61 -18.23 -27.00
CA THR A 425 17.84 -19.03 -26.82
C THR A 425 17.63 -20.44 -26.28
N ASP A 426 16.47 -20.71 -25.69
CA ASP A 426 16.14 -21.99 -25.06
C ASP A 426 14.69 -22.41 -25.36
N ARG A 427 14.41 -23.69 -25.13
CA ARG A 427 13.12 -24.31 -25.45
C ARG A 427 12.00 -23.72 -24.59
N GLU A 428 12.28 -23.48 -23.33
CA GLU A 428 11.33 -22.96 -22.34
C GLU A 428 10.89 -21.55 -22.71
N THR A 429 11.82 -20.67 -23.05
CA THR A 429 11.54 -19.31 -23.53
C THR A 429 10.76 -19.34 -24.84
N ARG A 430 11.14 -20.20 -25.79
CA ARG A 430 10.41 -20.33 -27.06
C ARG A 430 8.98 -20.82 -26.85
N ALA A 431 8.79 -21.85 -26.03
CA ALA A 431 7.48 -22.40 -25.71
C ALA A 431 6.58 -21.36 -25.04
N HIS A 432 7.14 -20.61 -24.08
CA HIS A 432 6.44 -19.51 -23.41
C HIS A 432 5.97 -18.42 -24.37
N LEU A 433 6.85 -17.94 -25.26
CA LEU A 433 6.49 -16.91 -26.23
C LEU A 433 5.45 -17.40 -27.25
N MET A 434 5.47 -18.68 -27.64
CA MET A 434 4.43 -19.27 -28.47
C MET A 434 3.09 -19.32 -27.73
N ASP A 435 3.08 -19.84 -26.50
CA ASP A 435 1.89 -19.93 -25.66
C ASP A 435 1.30 -18.54 -25.35
N ALA A 436 2.14 -17.54 -25.08
CA ALA A 436 1.72 -16.15 -24.89
C ALA A 436 0.96 -15.60 -26.12
N ARG A 437 1.41 -15.91 -27.35
CA ARG A 437 0.68 -15.51 -28.57
C ARG A 437 -0.65 -16.25 -28.71
N ASP A 438 -0.71 -17.51 -28.32
CA ASP A 438 -1.95 -18.30 -28.33
C ASP A 438 -2.95 -17.78 -27.28
N GLN A 439 -2.48 -17.42 -26.08
CA GLN A 439 -3.28 -16.75 -25.04
C GLN A 439 -3.84 -15.41 -25.54
N ILE A 440 -3.01 -14.59 -26.20
CA ILE A 440 -3.45 -13.33 -26.81
C ILE A 440 -4.50 -13.58 -27.90
N ALA A 441 -4.26 -14.54 -28.80
CA ALA A 441 -5.20 -14.87 -29.86
C ALA A 441 -6.56 -15.31 -29.29
N LYS A 442 -6.54 -16.15 -28.24
CA LYS A 442 -7.74 -16.56 -27.50
C LYS A 442 -8.44 -15.37 -26.85
N ALA A 443 -7.71 -14.47 -26.18
CA ALA A 443 -8.28 -13.30 -25.53
C ALA A 443 -8.94 -12.33 -26.53
N LEU A 444 -8.40 -12.22 -27.75
CA LEU A 444 -8.91 -11.37 -28.82
C LEU A 444 -10.10 -11.99 -29.59
N ASP A 445 -10.28 -13.30 -29.52
CA ASP A 445 -11.35 -14.03 -30.21
C ASP A 445 -12.68 -13.92 -29.41
N PRO A 446 -13.72 -13.28 -29.98
CA PRO A 446 -15.00 -13.09 -29.31
C PRO A 446 -15.71 -14.38 -28.89
N LYS A 447 -15.33 -15.54 -29.45
CA LYS A 447 -15.87 -16.85 -29.04
C LYS A 447 -15.49 -17.24 -27.61
N PHE A 448 -14.41 -16.69 -27.09
CA PHE A 448 -13.92 -16.95 -25.73
C PHE A 448 -14.27 -15.81 -24.76
N ALA A 449 -15.04 -14.82 -25.20
CA ALA A 449 -15.60 -13.82 -24.31
C ALA A 449 -16.55 -14.50 -23.32
N MET A 450 -16.39 -14.19 -22.03
CA MET A 450 -17.32 -14.70 -21.02
C MET A 450 -18.74 -14.17 -21.30
N PRO A 451 -19.79 -14.97 -21.07
CA PRO A 451 -21.16 -14.48 -21.12
C PRO A 451 -21.31 -13.30 -20.16
N ALA A 452 -22.05 -12.26 -20.56
CA ALA A 452 -22.44 -11.22 -19.62
C ALA A 452 -23.19 -11.88 -18.45
N PRO A 453 -22.90 -11.53 -17.18
CA PRO A 453 -23.72 -11.99 -16.08
C PRO A 453 -25.18 -11.60 -16.35
N THR A 454 -26.08 -12.57 -16.31
CA THR A 454 -27.52 -12.34 -16.43
C THR A 454 -28.05 -11.82 -15.10
N THR A 455 -27.79 -10.56 -14.79
CA THR A 455 -28.45 -9.89 -13.66
C THR A 455 -29.80 -9.37 -14.14
N PRO A 456 -30.93 -9.69 -13.48
CA PRO A 456 -32.21 -9.06 -13.82
C PRO A 456 -32.08 -7.55 -13.64
N ALA A 457 -32.45 -6.78 -14.66
CA ALA A 457 -32.50 -5.33 -14.57
C ALA A 457 -33.44 -4.93 -13.43
N ASN A 458 -32.88 -4.38 -12.36
CA ASN A 458 -33.66 -3.77 -11.29
C ASN A 458 -34.25 -2.47 -11.87
N PRO A 459 -35.58 -2.28 -11.92
CA PRO A 459 -36.20 -1.10 -12.54
C PRO A 459 -35.92 0.21 -11.78
N PHE A 460 -35.22 0.13 -10.65
CA PHE A 460 -34.61 1.25 -9.95
C PHE A 460 -33.10 1.09 -10.09
N GLY A 461 -32.47 1.94 -10.91
CA GLY A 461 -31.08 1.85 -11.37
C GLY A 461 -30.01 1.89 -10.28
N LEU A 462 -29.93 0.82 -9.51
CA LEU A 462 -28.80 0.43 -8.67
C LEU A 462 -28.46 -0.99 -9.14
N ASP A 463 -27.52 -1.06 -10.09
CA ASP A 463 -26.98 -2.32 -10.55
C ASP A 463 -26.22 -3.01 -9.41
N ASP A 464 -26.45 -4.31 -9.24
CA ASP A 464 -25.80 -5.22 -8.29
C ASP A 464 -24.26 -5.37 -8.52
N GLU A 465 -23.64 -4.48 -9.30
CA GLU A 465 -22.17 -4.36 -9.44
C GLU A 465 -21.50 -3.66 -8.25
N PHE A 466 -22.27 -3.21 -7.25
CA PHE A 466 -21.77 -2.78 -5.93
C PHE A 466 -21.33 -3.95 -5.01
N ARG A 467 -20.92 -5.08 -5.59
CA ARG A 467 -20.05 -6.04 -4.90
C ARG A 467 -18.66 -5.93 -5.47
N PHE A 468 -18.00 -4.84 -5.11
CA PHE A 468 -16.60 -4.64 -5.37
C PHE A 468 -15.77 -5.65 -4.59
N SER A 469 -15.02 -6.50 -5.31
CA SER A 469 -13.79 -7.06 -4.77
C SER A 469 -12.71 -5.98 -4.86
N SER A 470 -12.60 -5.15 -3.83
CA SER A 470 -11.49 -4.22 -3.71
C SER A 470 -11.10 -4.02 -2.25
N ASN A 471 -9.79 -4.06 -2.02
CA ASN A 471 -9.11 -3.50 -0.86
C ASN A 471 -9.23 -1.96 -0.84
N SER A 472 -10.43 -1.41 -1.05
CA SER A 472 -10.71 0.02 -0.99
C SER A 472 -11.61 0.33 0.20
N PHE A 473 -11.18 1.32 0.96
CA PHE A 473 -11.63 1.75 2.28
C PHE A 473 -13.10 2.23 2.37
N GLU A 474 -13.89 2.16 1.31
CA GLU A 474 -15.28 2.64 1.28
C GLU A 474 -16.33 1.54 1.55
N ASP A 475 -15.95 0.26 1.46
CA ASP A 475 -16.74 -0.90 1.93
C ASP A 475 -16.28 -1.40 3.32
N PHE A 476 -15.74 -0.50 4.15
CA PHE A 476 -15.38 -0.82 5.53
C PHE A 476 -16.65 -0.95 6.38
N ASP A 477 -17.20 -2.16 6.45
CA ASP A 477 -18.07 -2.56 7.55
C ASP A 477 -17.20 -2.70 8.81
N PRO A 478 -17.31 -1.79 9.81
CA PRO A 478 -16.52 -1.89 11.04
C PRO A 478 -16.82 -3.18 11.84
N SER A 479 -17.80 -3.99 11.44
CA SER A 479 -18.10 -5.31 12.01
C SER A 479 -17.39 -6.50 11.32
N GLN A 480 -16.71 -6.30 10.19
CA GLN A 480 -16.02 -7.37 9.43
C GLN A 480 -14.49 -7.42 9.62
N CYS A 481 -14.02 -7.19 10.85
CA CYS A 481 -12.63 -7.44 11.25
C CYS A 481 -12.29 -8.96 11.33
N TRP A 482 -12.52 -9.75 10.28
CA TRP A 482 -12.13 -11.17 10.29
C TRP A 482 -11.80 -11.72 8.90
N PRO A 483 -10.52 -12.09 8.68
CA PRO A 483 -10.22 -13.35 8.03
C PRO A 483 -9.52 -14.29 9.01
N ASP A 484 -10.08 -15.49 9.13
CA ASP A 484 -9.50 -16.64 9.82
C ASP A 484 -8.04 -16.88 9.39
N TYR A 485 -7.11 -16.72 10.34
CA TYR A 485 -5.83 -17.41 10.30
C TYR A 485 -5.73 -18.35 11.51
N SER A 486 -5.46 -19.61 11.18
CA SER A 486 -5.49 -20.77 12.08
C SER A 486 -4.66 -20.62 13.35
N VAL A 487 -5.26 -21.05 14.45
CA VAL A 487 -4.74 -21.09 15.81
C VAL A 487 -3.48 -21.95 15.95
N ARG A 488 -2.43 -21.41 16.58
CA ARG A 488 -1.39 -22.20 17.27
C ARG A 488 -1.03 -21.56 18.61
N ILE A 489 -1.54 -22.13 19.70
CA ILE A 489 -1.10 -21.82 21.07
C ILE A 489 -0.02 -22.85 21.42
N ARG A 490 1.21 -22.41 21.73
CA ARG A 490 2.19 -23.29 22.41
C ARG A 490 1.92 -23.26 23.92
N PRO A 491 1.71 -24.39 24.60
CA PRO A 491 1.80 -24.45 26.04
C PRO A 491 3.26 -24.26 26.48
N LYS A 492 3.48 -23.45 27.52
CA LYS A 492 4.77 -23.38 28.23
C LYS A 492 4.99 -24.70 28.97
N ASN A 493 6.14 -25.34 28.76
CA ASN A 493 6.73 -26.24 29.75
C ASN A 493 7.88 -25.50 30.43
#